data_AF-I0YYT2-F1
#
_entry.id   AF-I0YYT2-F1
#
_cell.length_a   1.000
_cell.length_b   1.000
_cell.length_c   1.000
_cell.angle_alpha   90.00
_cell.angle_beta   90.00
_cell.angle_gamma   90.00
#
_symmetry.space_group_name_H-M   'P 1'
#
loop_
_entity.id
_entity.type
_entity.pdbx_description
1 polymer ?
#
loop_
_entity_poly.entity_id
_entity_poly.type
_entity_poly.pdbx_seq_one_letter_code
_entity_poly.pdbx_strand_id
1 'polypeptide(L)'
;MRPSLKPALLDHHVPGFLHACPILPHMRFKSHRQSRLITRSQVNKSPSQLEQAAKSLTGQKPDSDGRVEQGDTGNGPGPNNGRFFSLVTGFPFPLGPLLSRQTIRNEVEPGVIWTFEQEQTFALTNVATVVRMTVIKLSSGGLWVYAPIAPTSECLGLLRELEAPVEYIVLPSHAYEHKVFVPAFQRKFPRAQVYVSPEQWSWPINFPLPLLGIFGAKTLHNDATDLPWADELEHVSLSESIGIAPYSETAFFHKASRTLLVTDAVVYVSEDPPEVINRAKLQRAGKDNLFVRLLYGKDAPRNLQSMEEQERLGWWRMSLLVLYFSPDHLRDPQNFAAVANKVICSPVTQVLVFTKIPRATREWVEQMAQWDFRRIISAHFNSPVEATPADLRKAFQFVYQMEPADDEDSRRPLFSSWVGKLRELPESAKISSVRFPEADLRALQTLDALIRATGAVLKTPKY
;
A
#
# COMPACT_ATOMS: atom_id res chain seq x y z
N MET A 1 58.62 34.75 15.60
CA MET A 1 59.08 33.63 16.46
C MET A 1 57.93 32.65 16.63
N ARG A 2 58.15 31.40 16.23
CA ARG A 2 57.35 30.18 16.50
C ARG A 2 57.79 29.57 17.85
N PRO A 3 57.04 28.68 18.54
CA PRO A 3 56.78 27.26 18.14
C PRO A 3 55.31 26.81 18.38
N SER A 4 54.65 25.93 17.60
CA SER A 4 54.90 24.55 17.14
C SER A 4 54.92 23.48 18.25
N LEU A 5 53.90 22.60 18.29
CA LEU A 5 54.01 21.14 18.40
C LEU A 5 52.62 20.44 18.36
N LYS A 6 52.47 19.45 17.47
CA LYS A 6 51.51 18.32 17.50
C LYS A 6 52.31 17.02 17.83
N PRO A 7 51.74 15.79 17.76
CA PRO A 7 50.94 15.08 18.76
C PRO A 7 51.59 13.73 19.17
N ALA A 8 51.06 13.03 20.19
CA ALA A 8 51.53 11.71 20.60
C ALA A 8 50.53 10.59 20.25
N LEU A 9 51.04 9.56 19.57
CA LEU A 9 50.44 8.23 19.37
C LEU A 9 50.45 7.40 20.67
N LEU A 10 49.48 6.50 20.81
CA LEU A 10 49.64 5.28 21.61
C LEU A 10 48.91 4.12 20.92
N ASP A 11 49.70 3.14 20.49
CA ASP A 11 49.34 1.82 20.01
C ASP A 11 48.86 0.93 21.16
N HIS A 12 47.84 0.08 20.92
CA HIS A 12 47.74 -1.21 21.61
C HIS A 12 47.10 -2.29 20.71
N HIS A 13 47.95 -3.26 20.38
CA HIS A 13 47.62 -4.58 19.85
C HIS A 13 46.78 -5.43 20.82
N VAL A 14 45.80 -6.20 20.31
CA VAL A 14 45.32 -7.45 20.94
C VAL A 14 45.04 -8.50 19.85
N PRO A 15 45.42 -9.79 20.04
CA PRO A 15 45.51 -10.81 19.00
C PRO A 15 44.25 -11.70 18.88
N GLY A 16 44.14 -12.41 17.74
CA GLY A 16 43.15 -13.48 17.55
C GLY A 16 43.62 -14.83 18.08
N PHE A 17 42.67 -15.73 18.39
CA PHE A 17 42.71 -17.16 18.03
C PHE A 17 41.37 -17.85 18.38
N LEU A 18 41.09 -18.91 17.61
CA LEU A 18 39.98 -19.85 17.64
C LEU A 18 39.90 -20.70 18.93
N HIS A 19 38.70 -21.08 19.39
CA HIS A 19 38.15 -22.46 19.25
C HIS A 19 36.85 -22.73 20.05
N ALA A 20 35.95 -23.48 19.37
CA ALA A 20 35.13 -24.61 19.85
C ALA A 20 33.72 -24.43 20.48
N CYS A 21 32.74 -24.85 19.68
CA CYS A 21 31.38 -25.43 19.90
C CYS A 21 31.33 -26.59 20.96
N PRO A 22 30.16 -27.21 21.34
CA PRO A 22 28.99 -27.57 20.47
C PRO A 22 27.57 -27.63 21.10
N ILE A 23 26.53 -27.80 20.24
CA ILE A 23 25.57 -28.94 20.19
C ILE A 23 24.29 -28.53 19.41
N LEU A 24 24.04 -29.17 18.25
CA LEU A 24 22.73 -29.53 17.69
C LEU A 24 22.96 -30.67 16.66
N PRO A 25 22.05 -31.66 16.54
CA PRO A 25 22.37 -32.97 15.98
C PRO A 25 22.25 -33.09 14.45
N HIS A 26 23.09 -33.99 13.92
CA HIS A 26 23.21 -34.42 12.54
C HIS A 26 21.98 -35.16 11.97
N MET A 27 21.62 -34.84 10.73
CA MET A 27 21.22 -35.86 9.75
C MET A 27 22.10 -35.74 8.50
N ARG A 28 22.86 -36.80 8.22
CA ARG A 28 23.77 -36.97 7.08
C ARG A 28 22.98 -37.40 5.83
N PHE A 29 23.18 -36.73 4.71
CA PHE A 29 22.90 -37.32 3.39
C PHE A 29 24.13 -38.11 2.91
N LYS A 30 23.95 -39.41 2.67
CA LYS A 30 24.94 -40.28 2.03
C LYS A 30 24.96 -39.99 0.52
N SER A 31 26.14 -39.67 -0.02
CA SER A 31 26.40 -39.67 -1.45
C SER A 31 26.45 -41.10 -1.97
N HIS A 32 25.63 -41.42 -2.98
CA HIS A 32 25.87 -42.54 -3.88
C HIS A 32 25.97 -42.00 -5.31
N ARG A 33 27.18 -42.08 -5.86
CA ARG A 33 27.45 -42.02 -7.29
C ARG A 33 26.75 -43.20 -7.96
N GLN A 34 25.80 -42.92 -8.84
CA GLN A 34 25.58 -43.75 -10.02
C GLN A 34 25.54 -42.86 -11.25
N SER A 35 26.57 -43.06 -12.06
CA SER A 35 26.75 -42.59 -13.42
C SER A 35 25.64 -43.12 -14.34
N ARG A 36 24.90 -42.21 -14.98
CA ARG A 36 24.29 -42.44 -16.29
C ARG A 36 24.62 -41.27 -17.20
N LEU A 37 25.20 -41.61 -18.34
CA LEU A 37 25.53 -40.69 -19.42
C LEU A 37 24.27 -39.93 -19.86
N ILE A 38 24.34 -38.60 -19.86
CA ILE A 38 23.52 -37.77 -20.73
C ILE A 38 24.50 -37.13 -21.71
N THR A 39 24.35 -37.51 -22.97
CA THR A 39 25.12 -37.01 -24.11
C THR A 39 24.96 -35.49 -24.22
N ARG A 40 26.11 -34.80 -24.38
CA ARG A 40 26.19 -33.41 -24.81
C ARG A 40 25.51 -33.26 -26.18
N SER A 41 24.28 -32.75 -26.21
CA SER A 41 23.79 -31.96 -27.34
C SER A 41 22.73 -30.98 -26.83
N GLN A 42 22.65 -29.81 -27.44
CA GLN A 42 21.82 -28.65 -27.07
C GLN A 42 22.43 -27.62 -26.12
N VAL A 43 23.61 -27.11 -26.49
CA VAL A 43 23.93 -25.70 -26.29
C VAL A 43 24.36 -25.15 -27.66
N ASN A 44 23.50 -24.30 -28.22
CA ASN A 44 23.67 -23.36 -29.34
C ASN A 44 22.42 -23.39 -30.22
N LYS A 45 21.41 -22.61 -29.84
CA LYS A 45 20.40 -22.15 -30.80
C LYS A 45 20.86 -20.79 -31.31
N SER A 46 20.95 -20.64 -32.63
CA SER A 46 21.30 -19.38 -33.27
C SER A 46 20.22 -18.32 -33.03
N PRO A 47 20.53 -17.01 -33.12
CA PRO A 47 19.57 -15.93 -32.92
C PRO A 47 18.27 -16.10 -33.73
N SER A 48 18.37 -16.67 -34.92
CA SER A 48 17.24 -16.99 -35.81
C SER A 48 16.24 -18.01 -35.24
N GLN A 49 16.68 -18.94 -34.38
CA GLN A 49 15.82 -19.96 -33.77
C GLN A 49 15.07 -19.44 -32.54
N LEU A 50 15.64 -18.46 -31.83
CA LEU A 50 14.93 -17.74 -30.75
C LEU A 50 13.85 -16.82 -31.33
N GLU A 51 14.12 -16.21 -32.49
CA GLU A 51 13.16 -15.35 -33.18
C GLU A 51 11.97 -16.13 -33.77
N GLN A 52 12.19 -17.36 -34.27
CA GLN A 52 11.10 -18.25 -34.70
C GLN A 52 10.25 -18.77 -33.53
N ALA A 53 10.85 -19.02 -32.36
CA ALA A 53 10.10 -19.39 -31.16
C ALA A 53 9.28 -18.22 -30.60
N ALA A 54 9.75 -16.98 -30.76
CA ALA A 54 8.99 -15.78 -30.41
C ALA A 54 7.81 -15.54 -31.36
N LYS A 55 7.97 -15.81 -32.67
CA LYS A 55 6.90 -15.67 -33.67
C LYS A 55 5.78 -16.71 -33.55
N SER A 56 6.06 -17.92 -33.03
CA SER A 56 5.02 -18.92 -32.79
C SER A 56 4.17 -18.63 -31.54
N LEU A 57 4.67 -17.81 -30.60
CA LEU A 57 3.94 -17.38 -29.41
C LEU A 57 3.02 -16.18 -29.67
N THR A 58 3.22 -15.42 -30.75
CA THR A 58 2.45 -14.20 -31.07
C THR A 58 1.49 -14.35 -32.25
N GLY A 59 1.43 -15.52 -32.91
CA GLY A 59 0.39 -15.85 -33.89
C GLY A 59 0.42 -15.02 -35.19
N GLN A 60 1.53 -14.39 -35.55
CA GLN A 60 1.66 -13.64 -36.81
C GLN A 60 2.46 -14.42 -37.87
N LYS A 61 1.89 -14.57 -39.06
CA LYS A 61 2.62 -15.01 -40.26
C LYS A 61 3.38 -13.82 -40.86
N PRO A 62 4.60 -14.02 -41.40
CA PRO A 62 5.33 -12.96 -42.09
C PRO A 62 4.87 -12.86 -43.56
N ASP A 63 4.70 -11.62 -44.05
CA ASP A 63 4.55 -11.30 -45.47
C ASP A 63 5.91 -11.07 -46.15
N SER A 64 5.92 -11.14 -47.49
CA SER A 64 7.03 -11.62 -48.30
C SER A 64 8.16 -10.66 -48.70
N ASP A 65 8.15 -9.35 -48.39
CA ASP A 65 9.01 -8.41 -49.15
C ASP A 65 9.92 -7.44 -48.38
N GLY A 66 10.44 -7.83 -47.20
CA GLY A 66 11.79 -7.41 -46.74
C GLY A 66 12.25 -5.94 -46.89
N ARG A 67 11.36 -4.94 -46.77
CA ARG A 67 11.70 -3.51 -46.79
C ARG A 67 11.06 -2.79 -45.60
N VAL A 68 11.89 -2.07 -44.86
CA VAL A 68 11.47 -1.12 -43.82
C VAL A 68 11.41 0.26 -44.47
N GLU A 69 10.20 0.76 -44.74
CA GLU A 69 9.99 2.18 -44.99
C GLU A 69 9.62 2.88 -43.68
N GLN A 70 10.42 3.89 -43.32
CA GLN A 70 10.08 4.86 -42.29
C GLN A 70 8.97 5.78 -42.83
N GLY A 71 7.74 5.50 -42.41
CA GLY A 71 6.58 6.38 -42.58
C GLY A 71 6.04 6.78 -41.22
N ASP A 72 6.34 8.00 -40.78
CA ASP A 72 5.69 8.68 -39.67
C ASP A 72 4.23 8.96 -40.04
N THR A 73 3.31 8.07 -39.66
CA THR A 73 1.86 8.33 -39.69
C THR A 73 1.13 7.56 -38.58
N GLY A 74 0.48 8.31 -37.69
CA GLY A 74 -0.65 7.83 -36.88
C GLY A 74 -0.31 7.22 -35.52
N ASN A 75 -0.31 8.05 -34.47
CA ASN A 75 -0.43 7.62 -33.07
C ASN A 75 -1.84 7.03 -32.82
N GLY A 76 -2.08 5.80 -33.29
CA GLY A 76 -3.12 4.92 -32.76
C GLY A 76 -2.54 4.08 -31.61
N PRO A 77 -3.30 3.77 -30.54
CA PRO A 77 -2.77 2.93 -29.48
C PRO A 77 -2.52 1.53 -30.05
N GLY A 78 -1.27 1.06 -29.93
CA GLY A 78 -0.89 -0.31 -30.24
C GLY A 78 -1.71 -1.34 -29.45
N PRO A 79 -1.43 -2.65 -29.62
CA PRO A 79 -2.34 -3.77 -29.32
C PRO A 79 -2.82 -3.94 -27.85
N ASN A 80 -2.49 -3.01 -26.94
CA ASN A 80 -2.86 -2.99 -25.52
C ASN A 80 -3.61 -1.71 -25.09
N ASN A 81 -4.44 -1.08 -25.94
CA ASN A 81 -5.32 0.07 -25.62
C ASN A 81 -4.70 1.17 -24.72
N GLY A 82 -3.39 1.42 -24.82
CA GLY A 82 -2.70 2.41 -23.98
C GLY A 82 -2.52 2.04 -22.49
N ARG A 83 -2.77 0.78 -22.09
CA ARG A 83 -2.71 0.29 -20.69
C ARG A 83 -1.32 -0.13 -20.21
N PHE A 84 -0.34 -0.12 -21.10
CA PHE A 84 1.00 -0.62 -20.79
C PHE A 84 1.72 0.28 -19.78
N PHE A 85 2.24 -0.33 -18.71
CA PHE A 85 3.14 0.32 -17.76
C PHE A 85 4.06 -0.73 -17.15
N SER A 86 5.37 -0.46 -17.13
CA SER A 86 6.36 -1.36 -16.53
C SER A 86 6.70 -0.94 -15.10
N LEU A 87 6.35 -1.77 -14.12
CA LEU A 87 6.68 -1.56 -12.70
C LEU A 87 7.96 -2.31 -12.28
N VAL A 88 8.72 -2.85 -13.23
CA VAL A 88 9.92 -3.69 -12.97
C VAL A 88 11.02 -2.95 -12.20
N THR A 89 11.02 -1.61 -12.21
CA THR A 89 11.97 -0.80 -11.41
C THR A 89 11.58 -0.66 -9.94
N GLY A 90 10.46 -1.24 -9.51
CA GLY A 90 9.98 -1.18 -8.14
C GLY A 90 10.71 -2.14 -7.19
N PHE A 91 11.83 -1.72 -6.64
CA PHE A 91 12.53 -2.41 -5.54
C PHE A 91 11.91 -1.99 -4.18
N PRO A 92 11.78 -2.86 -3.16
CA PRO A 92 11.98 -4.31 -3.12
C PRO A 92 10.68 -5.13 -3.08
N PHE A 93 9.51 -4.49 -3.04
CA PHE A 93 8.23 -5.19 -2.97
C PHE A 93 7.61 -5.30 -4.37
N PRO A 94 7.39 -6.53 -4.87
CA PRO A 94 6.87 -6.68 -6.20
C PRO A 94 5.38 -6.31 -6.11
N LEU A 95 5.03 -5.19 -6.72
CA LEU A 95 3.66 -4.71 -6.86
C LEU A 95 3.20 -5.04 -8.28
N GLY A 96 1.93 -5.40 -8.45
CA GLY A 96 1.34 -5.70 -9.75
C GLY A 96 0.06 -4.91 -10.01
N PRO A 97 -0.57 -5.08 -11.18
CA PRO A 97 -0.05 -5.78 -12.36
C PRO A 97 1.25 -5.16 -12.90
N LEU A 98 2.15 -5.99 -13.44
CA LEU A 98 3.50 -5.55 -13.83
C LEU A 98 3.58 -4.85 -15.18
N LEU A 99 2.64 -5.12 -16.10
CA LEU A 99 2.73 -4.72 -17.51
C LEU A 99 1.49 -4.02 -18.04
N SER A 100 0.29 -4.27 -17.49
CA SER A 100 -0.96 -3.74 -18.02
C SER A 100 -1.89 -3.33 -16.88
N ARG A 101 -2.31 -2.06 -16.88
CA ARG A 101 -3.17 -1.46 -15.86
C ARG A 101 -4.31 -0.72 -16.53
N GLN A 102 -5.52 -1.21 -16.32
CA GLN A 102 -6.75 -0.51 -16.71
C GLN A 102 -7.02 0.62 -15.72
N THR A 103 -7.37 1.79 -16.24
CA THR A 103 -7.76 2.96 -15.48
C THR A 103 -9.25 3.23 -15.65
N ILE A 104 -9.99 3.33 -14.56
CA ILE A 104 -11.38 3.77 -14.55
C ILE A 104 -11.43 5.17 -13.94
N ARG A 105 -12.07 6.13 -14.63
CA ARG A 105 -12.29 7.48 -14.11
C ARG A 105 -13.75 7.62 -13.67
N ASN A 106 -13.96 8.10 -12.46
CA ASN A 106 -15.28 8.49 -11.95
C ASN A 106 -15.29 9.99 -11.65
N GLU A 107 -16.41 10.66 -11.93
CA GLU A 107 -16.64 12.05 -11.53
C GLU A 107 -17.38 12.06 -10.20
N VAL A 108 -16.76 12.66 -9.17
CA VAL A 108 -17.28 12.71 -7.80
C VAL A 108 -18.00 14.02 -7.52
N GLU A 109 -17.45 15.12 -8.03
CA GLU A 109 -18.07 16.44 -7.99
C GLU A 109 -18.01 17.02 -9.41
N PRO A 110 -19.17 17.32 -10.04
CA PRO A 110 -19.22 17.71 -11.46
C PRO A 110 -18.26 18.85 -11.80
N GLY A 111 -17.34 18.60 -12.73
CA GLY A 111 -16.38 19.60 -13.19
C GLY A 111 -15.28 19.98 -12.18
N VAL A 112 -15.22 19.35 -11.00
CA VAL A 112 -14.31 19.76 -9.91
C VAL A 112 -13.48 18.59 -9.38
N ILE A 113 -14.07 17.42 -9.09
CA ILE A 113 -13.36 16.29 -8.47
C ILE A 113 -13.58 15.02 -9.26
N TRP A 114 -12.48 14.35 -9.61
CA TRP A 114 -12.50 13.03 -10.25
C TRP A 114 -11.60 12.06 -9.50
N THR A 115 -11.97 10.79 -9.51
CA THR A 115 -11.12 9.70 -9.05
C THR A 115 -10.69 8.86 -10.24
N PHE A 116 -9.45 8.38 -10.21
CA PHE A 116 -8.88 7.48 -11.20
C PHE A 116 -8.40 6.24 -10.46
N GLU A 117 -8.90 5.09 -10.85
CA GLU A 117 -8.68 3.84 -10.16
C GLU A 117 -7.93 2.87 -11.03
N GLN A 118 -6.97 2.16 -10.43
CA GLN A 118 -6.28 1.03 -11.03
C GLN A 118 -6.29 -0.15 -10.06
N GLU A 119 -6.22 -1.36 -10.61
CA GLU A 119 -5.98 -2.55 -9.80
C GLU A 119 -4.54 -2.54 -9.25
N GLN A 120 -4.42 -2.84 -7.96
CA GLN A 120 -3.15 -3.00 -7.25
C GLN A 120 -3.08 -4.40 -6.65
N THR A 121 -2.05 -5.15 -6.97
CA THR A 121 -1.83 -6.50 -6.40
C THR A 121 -0.53 -6.58 -5.64
N PHE A 122 -0.48 -7.41 -4.61
CA PHE A 122 0.79 -7.96 -4.13
C PHE A 122 1.29 -8.92 -5.22
N ALA A 123 2.33 -8.54 -5.96
CA ALA A 123 2.77 -9.32 -7.10
C ALA A 123 3.15 -10.74 -6.66
N LEU A 124 2.98 -11.69 -7.57
CA LEU A 124 3.06 -13.13 -7.34
C LEU A 124 1.88 -13.72 -6.55
N THR A 125 0.95 -12.89 -6.07
CA THR A 125 -0.34 -13.33 -5.52
C THR A 125 -1.49 -13.01 -6.48
N ASN A 126 -2.65 -13.66 -6.30
CA ASN A 126 -3.89 -13.29 -7.00
C ASN A 126 -4.73 -12.28 -6.21
N VAL A 127 -4.16 -11.65 -5.18
CA VAL A 127 -4.88 -10.78 -4.26
C VAL A 127 -4.78 -9.35 -4.77
N ALA A 128 -5.93 -8.73 -4.96
CA ALA A 128 -6.05 -7.41 -5.54
C ALA A 128 -6.83 -6.48 -4.60
N THR A 129 -6.45 -5.21 -4.63
CA THR A 129 -7.18 -4.07 -4.08
C THR A 129 -7.18 -2.94 -5.12
N VAL A 130 -7.91 -1.87 -4.84
CA VAL A 130 -7.92 -0.65 -5.66
C VAL A 130 -6.77 0.24 -5.21
N VAL A 131 -6.04 0.87 -6.13
CA VAL A 131 -5.25 2.09 -5.82
C VAL A 131 -5.88 3.26 -6.56
N ARG A 132 -6.06 4.38 -5.86
CA ARG A 132 -6.82 5.52 -6.35
C ARG A 132 -6.00 6.81 -6.32
N MET A 133 -6.01 7.50 -7.45
CA MET A 133 -5.60 8.89 -7.58
C MET A 133 -6.84 9.78 -7.57
N THR A 134 -6.79 10.89 -6.84
CA THR A 134 -7.85 11.91 -6.88
C THR A 134 -7.32 13.16 -7.55
N VAL A 135 -8.13 13.76 -8.42
CA VAL A 135 -7.79 14.96 -9.17
C VAL A 135 -8.83 16.03 -8.86
N ILE A 136 -8.36 17.20 -8.44
CA ILE A 136 -9.21 18.36 -8.14
C ILE A 136 -8.82 19.49 -9.10
N LYS A 137 -9.80 20.11 -9.76
CA LYS A 137 -9.61 21.33 -10.54
C LYS A 137 -9.71 22.52 -9.60
N LEU A 138 -8.61 23.26 -9.46
CA LEU A 138 -8.52 24.43 -8.60
C LEU A 138 -9.09 25.67 -9.29
N SER A 139 -9.39 26.69 -8.50
CA SER A 139 -9.77 28.02 -8.98
C SER A 139 -8.70 28.70 -9.85
N SER A 140 -7.43 28.30 -9.73
CA SER A 140 -6.33 28.71 -10.62
C SER A 140 -6.54 28.27 -12.09
N GLY A 141 -7.43 27.30 -12.33
CA GLY A 141 -7.63 26.63 -13.61
C GLY A 141 -6.76 25.40 -13.80
N GLY A 142 -5.86 25.11 -12.86
CA GLY A 142 -5.00 23.93 -12.87
C GLY A 142 -5.56 22.71 -12.13
N LEU A 143 -4.92 21.57 -12.32
CA LEU A 143 -5.22 20.31 -11.65
C LEU A 143 -4.26 20.08 -10.49
N TRP A 144 -4.83 19.74 -9.34
CA TRP A 144 -4.18 19.25 -8.16
C TRP A 144 -4.38 17.74 -8.05
N VAL A 145 -3.29 16.98 -8.07
CA VAL A 145 -3.31 15.51 -8.13
C VAL A 145 -2.85 14.92 -6.80
N TYR A 146 -3.70 14.10 -6.19
CA TYR A 146 -3.46 13.41 -4.92
C TYR A 146 -3.27 11.91 -5.13
N ALA A 147 -2.23 11.34 -4.51
CA ALA A 147 -1.86 9.92 -4.59
C ALA A 147 -1.80 9.38 -6.04
N PRO A 148 -0.84 9.86 -6.87
CA PRO A 148 -0.76 9.46 -8.28
C PRO A 148 -0.68 7.94 -8.48
N ILE A 149 -1.40 7.45 -9.49
CA ILE A 149 -1.35 6.06 -9.96
C ILE A 149 -0.43 5.94 -11.19
N ALA A 150 -0.29 4.74 -11.74
CA ALA A 150 0.58 4.52 -12.91
C ALA A 150 0.11 5.38 -14.10
N PRO A 151 0.98 6.26 -14.66
CA PRO A 151 0.62 7.14 -15.77
C PRO A 151 0.66 6.39 -17.11
N THR A 152 -0.23 5.41 -17.28
CA THR A 152 -0.48 4.75 -18.56
C THR A 152 -0.97 5.75 -19.60
N SER A 153 -0.86 5.45 -20.88
CA SER A 153 -1.41 6.32 -21.93
C SER A 153 -2.93 6.48 -21.81
N GLU A 154 -3.63 5.45 -21.32
CA GLU A 154 -5.06 5.49 -20.98
C GLU A 154 -5.34 6.49 -19.85
N CYS A 155 -4.63 6.39 -18.72
CA CYS A 155 -4.76 7.33 -17.59
C CYS A 155 -4.47 8.77 -18.02
N LEU A 156 -3.39 8.98 -18.79
CA LEU A 156 -3.02 10.32 -19.28
C LEU A 156 -4.02 10.86 -20.31
N GLY A 157 -4.67 9.99 -21.08
CA GLY A 157 -5.76 10.36 -22.00
C GLY A 157 -6.95 10.91 -21.24
N LEU A 158 -7.44 10.15 -20.25
CA LEU A 158 -8.54 10.54 -19.38
C LEU A 158 -8.24 11.83 -18.58
N LEU A 159 -6.97 12.07 -18.23
CA LEU A 159 -6.57 13.31 -17.57
C LEU A 159 -6.56 14.51 -18.53
N ARG A 160 -6.17 14.32 -19.79
CA ARG A 160 -6.18 15.39 -20.82
C ARG A 160 -7.60 15.87 -21.14
N GLU A 161 -8.59 14.99 -21.07
CA GLU A 161 -10.00 15.33 -21.24
C GLU A 161 -10.54 16.33 -20.19
N LEU A 162 -9.84 16.54 -19.07
CA LEU A 162 -10.22 17.55 -18.07
C LEU A 162 -9.84 18.98 -18.48
N GLU A 163 -9.13 19.13 -19.60
CA GLU A 163 -8.77 20.39 -20.25
C GLU A 163 -8.09 21.41 -19.30
N ALA A 164 -7.22 20.91 -18.42
CA ALA A 164 -6.49 21.73 -17.45
C ALA A 164 -5.05 21.19 -17.25
N PRO A 165 -4.06 22.06 -17.02
CA PRO A 165 -2.69 21.64 -16.76
C PRO A 165 -2.55 21.05 -15.36
N VAL A 166 -1.70 20.04 -15.19
CA VAL A 166 -1.32 19.56 -13.84
C VAL A 166 -0.35 20.57 -13.21
N GLU A 167 -0.79 21.22 -12.14
CA GLU A 167 0.00 22.20 -11.39
C GLU A 167 0.70 21.58 -10.18
N TYR A 168 0.03 20.61 -9.54
CA TYR A 168 0.48 20.05 -8.27
C TYR A 168 0.34 18.54 -8.25
N ILE A 169 1.37 17.87 -7.72
CA ILE A 169 1.40 16.44 -7.46
C ILE A 169 1.66 16.24 -5.97
N VAL A 170 0.75 15.57 -5.27
CA VAL A 170 0.82 15.33 -3.84
C VAL A 170 0.99 13.84 -3.57
N LEU A 171 2.07 13.48 -2.87
CA LEU A 171 2.28 12.18 -2.27
C LEU A 171 1.85 12.26 -0.79
N PRO A 172 0.66 11.79 -0.43
CA PRO A 172 0.10 11.98 0.91
C PRO A 172 0.53 10.93 1.93
N SER A 173 1.30 9.91 1.55
CA SER A 173 1.72 8.84 2.44
C SER A 173 3.18 8.46 2.19
N HIS A 174 3.86 8.00 3.23
CA HIS A 174 5.18 7.38 3.07
C HIS A 174 5.12 5.99 2.43
N ALA A 175 3.94 5.36 2.39
CA ALA A 175 3.76 3.98 1.97
C ALA A 175 4.18 3.79 0.50
N TYR A 176 4.86 2.67 0.24
CA TYR A 176 5.56 2.43 -1.01
C TYR A 176 4.60 2.33 -2.21
N GLU A 177 3.44 1.72 -2.02
CA GLU A 177 2.38 1.54 -3.00
C GLU A 177 1.79 2.85 -3.56
N HIS A 178 1.81 3.92 -2.75
CA HIS A 178 1.37 5.26 -3.17
C HIS A 178 2.54 6.09 -3.73
N LYS A 179 3.78 5.74 -3.35
CA LYS A 179 5.00 6.45 -3.75
C LYS A 179 5.55 6.02 -5.10
N VAL A 180 5.42 4.74 -5.43
CA VAL A 180 6.15 4.11 -6.56
C VAL A 180 5.81 4.73 -7.93
N PHE A 181 4.62 5.34 -8.07
CA PHE A 181 4.19 5.96 -9.33
C PHE A 181 4.58 7.43 -9.46
N VAL A 182 4.88 8.12 -8.35
CA VAL A 182 5.21 9.55 -8.33
C VAL A 182 6.37 9.91 -9.27
N PRO A 183 7.50 9.17 -9.31
CA PRO A 183 8.59 9.48 -10.24
C PRO A 183 8.15 9.44 -11.70
N ALA A 184 7.36 8.42 -12.08
CA ALA A 184 6.87 8.27 -13.44
C ALA A 184 5.86 9.36 -13.79
N PHE A 185 4.99 9.71 -12.84
CA PHE A 185 3.99 10.75 -13.01
C PHE A 185 4.64 12.14 -13.15
N GLN A 186 5.60 12.47 -12.28
CA GLN A 186 6.37 13.72 -12.35
C GLN A 186 7.06 13.90 -13.71
N ARG A 187 7.65 12.83 -14.28
CA ARG A 187 8.26 12.90 -15.62
C ARG A 187 7.28 13.26 -16.73
N LYS A 188 5.99 12.96 -16.57
CA LYS A 188 4.94 13.33 -17.53
C LYS A 188 4.48 14.79 -17.36
N PHE A 189 4.66 15.35 -16.17
CA PHE A 189 4.28 16.72 -15.83
C PHE A 189 5.44 17.48 -15.18
N PRO A 190 6.54 17.76 -15.93
CA PRO A 190 7.76 18.33 -15.35
C PRO A 190 7.61 19.75 -14.80
N ARG A 191 6.52 20.45 -15.13
CA ARG A 191 6.19 21.77 -14.59
C ARG A 191 5.38 21.72 -13.30
N ALA A 192 4.83 20.57 -12.95
CA ALA A 192 4.04 20.42 -11.73
C ALA A 192 4.97 20.46 -10.51
N GLN A 193 4.55 21.19 -9.47
CA GLN A 193 5.25 21.18 -8.20
C GLN A 193 4.87 19.92 -7.41
N VAL A 194 5.87 19.26 -6.84
CA VAL A 194 5.66 18.04 -6.05
C VAL A 194 5.66 18.37 -4.57
N TYR A 195 4.66 17.86 -3.85
CA TYR A 195 4.55 17.94 -2.41
C TYR A 195 4.44 16.53 -1.82
N VAL A 196 5.05 16.32 -0.66
CA VAL A 196 5.10 15.01 0.00
C VAL A 196 4.71 15.14 1.46
N SER A 197 4.08 14.12 2.02
CA SER A 197 3.86 14.03 3.46
C SER A 197 5.22 14.01 4.19
N PRO A 198 5.27 14.47 5.45
CA PRO A 198 6.49 14.45 6.26
C PRO A 198 7.13 13.07 6.39
N GLU A 199 8.38 13.01 6.83
CA GLU A 199 9.08 11.75 7.18
C GLU A 199 9.00 10.65 6.10
N GLN A 200 9.21 11.03 4.84
CA GLN A 200 9.34 10.07 3.75
C GLN A 200 10.42 9.04 4.07
N TRP A 201 10.06 7.77 3.92
CA TRP A 201 10.93 6.65 4.24
C TRP A 201 10.94 5.57 3.17
N SER A 202 12.07 4.89 3.02
CA SER A 202 12.21 3.75 2.11
C SER A 202 12.67 2.53 2.89
N TRP A 203 12.00 1.40 2.69
CA TRP A 203 12.43 0.12 3.26
C TRP A 203 13.47 -0.54 2.33
N PRO A 204 14.51 -1.20 2.86
CA PRO A 204 14.92 -1.26 4.27
C PRO A 204 15.87 -0.11 4.67
N ILE A 205 16.25 0.75 3.72
CA ILE A 205 17.19 1.85 3.90
C ILE A 205 16.51 3.12 3.41
N ASN A 206 16.52 4.17 4.23
CA ASN A 206 15.90 5.44 3.88
C ASN A 206 16.69 6.16 2.77
N PHE A 207 16.32 5.93 1.52
CA PHE A 207 16.87 6.63 0.37
C PHE A 207 16.29 8.04 0.24
N PRO A 208 17.14 9.06 0.02
CA PRO A 208 16.68 10.38 -0.39
C PRO A 208 15.77 10.31 -1.62
N LEU A 209 14.70 11.13 -1.64
CA LEU A 209 13.72 11.19 -2.72
C LEU A 209 14.32 11.31 -4.14
N PRO A 210 15.40 12.09 -4.38
CA PRO A 210 16.02 12.16 -5.70
C PRO A 210 16.56 10.82 -6.21
N LEU A 211 17.03 9.93 -5.31
CA LEU A 211 17.47 8.59 -5.70
C LEU A 211 16.31 7.67 -6.09
N LEU A 212 15.10 8.00 -5.64
CA LEU A 212 13.85 7.36 -6.06
C LEU A 212 13.28 8.01 -7.33
N GLY A 213 13.93 9.06 -7.85
CA GLY A 213 13.47 9.80 -9.03
C GLY A 213 12.39 10.84 -8.75
N ILE A 214 12.21 11.26 -7.49
CA ILE A 214 11.34 12.35 -7.09
C ILE A 214 12.21 13.58 -6.81
N PHE A 215 12.06 14.61 -7.65
CA PHE A 215 12.93 15.79 -7.62
C PHE A 215 12.16 17.04 -7.18
N GLY A 216 12.82 17.94 -6.43
CA GLY A 216 12.23 19.23 -6.05
C GLY A 216 10.99 19.14 -5.16
N ALA A 217 10.79 18.03 -4.47
CA ALA A 217 9.65 17.83 -3.58
C ALA A 217 9.71 18.76 -2.37
N LYS A 218 8.58 19.39 -2.05
CA LYS A 218 8.36 20.18 -0.83
C LYS A 218 7.64 19.33 0.21
N THR A 219 7.98 19.49 1.48
CA THR A 219 7.33 18.73 2.58
C THR A 219 6.11 19.49 3.09
N LEU A 220 5.02 18.78 3.35
CA LEU A 220 3.78 19.33 3.89
C LEU A 220 3.84 19.41 5.41
N HIS A 221 4.16 20.58 5.96
CA HIS A 221 4.16 20.81 7.40
C HIS A 221 2.78 21.29 7.88
N ASN A 222 2.39 20.95 9.10
CA ASN A 222 1.06 21.32 9.65
C ASN A 222 0.91 22.81 9.93
N ASP A 223 2.02 23.53 10.07
CA ASP A 223 2.08 24.99 10.24
C ASP A 223 2.19 25.76 8.91
N ALA A 224 2.18 25.06 7.77
CA ALA A 224 2.26 25.70 6.47
C ALA A 224 0.97 26.46 6.13
N THR A 225 1.04 27.78 6.14
CA THR A 225 -0.10 28.68 5.84
C THR A 225 -0.10 29.24 4.42
N ASP A 226 1.01 29.10 3.68
CA ASP A 226 1.25 29.73 2.38
C ASP A 226 1.24 28.74 1.21
N LEU A 227 0.45 27.67 1.31
CA LEU A 227 0.27 26.72 0.21
C LEU A 227 -0.54 27.36 -0.94
N PRO A 228 -0.18 27.08 -2.22
CA PRO A 228 -0.86 27.71 -3.36
C PRO A 228 -2.36 27.42 -3.48
N TRP A 229 -2.87 26.40 -2.76
CA TRP A 229 -4.26 25.97 -2.75
C TRP A 229 -4.93 26.15 -1.37
N ALA A 230 -4.28 26.84 -0.43
CA ALA A 230 -4.74 26.95 0.97
C ALA A 230 -6.17 27.53 1.11
N ASP A 231 -6.60 28.35 0.15
CA ASP A 231 -7.95 28.90 0.11
C ASP A 231 -9.03 27.83 -0.15
N GLU A 232 -8.69 26.76 -0.88
CA GLU A 232 -9.62 25.71 -1.32
C GLU A 232 -9.47 24.39 -0.54
N LEU A 233 -8.25 24.11 -0.08
CA LEU A 233 -7.83 22.84 0.52
C LEU A 233 -7.05 23.09 1.81
N GLU A 234 -7.52 22.54 2.92
CA GLU A 234 -6.78 22.45 4.18
C GLU A 234 -6.13 21.07 4.32
N HIS A 235 -5.08 20.95 5.14
CA HIS A 235 -4.44 19.65 5.40
C HIS A 235 -4.04 19.48 6.85
N VAL A 236 -3.89 18.21 7.25
CA VAL A 236 -3.29 17.83 8.53
C VAL A 236 -2.55 16.51 8.38
N SER A 237 -1.29 16.50 8.81
CA SER A 237 -0.40 15.35 8.75
C SER A 237 -0.27 14.68 10.10
N LEU A 238 -0.34 13.36 10.11
CA LEU A 238 0.20 12.52 11.18
C LEU A 238 1.57 12.04 10.73
N SER A 239 2.60 12.30 11.53
CA SER A 239 3.96 11.83 11.26
C SER A 239 4.59 11.45 12.58
N GLU A 240 4.82 10.16 12.78
CA GLU A 240 5.30 9.63 14.04
C GLU A 240 6.23 8.44 13.83
N SER A 241 7.20 8.28 14.72
CA SER A 241 8.05 7.09 14.74
C SER A 241 7.34 5.94 15.44
N ILE A 242 6.92 4.93 14.67
CA ILE A 242 6.38 3.67 15.19
C ILE A 242 7.47 2.61 15.37
N GLY A 243 8.75 2.99 15.31
CA GLY A 243 9.85 2.06 15.35
C GLY A 243 11.14 2.49 14.64
N ILE A 244 11.73 1.57 13.89
CA ILE A 244 12.79 1.87 12.92
C ILE A 244 12.26 2.59 11.68
N ALA A 245 10.95 2.52 11.45
CA ALA A 245 10.26 3.16 10.35
C ALA A 245 9.25 4.18 10.89
N PRO A 246 9.15 5.38 10.28
CA PRO A 246 8.07 6.31 10.57
C PRO A 246 6.77 5.82 9.94
N TYR A 247 5.65 6.25 10.51
CA TYR A 247 4.38 6.30 9.80
C TYR A 247 4.06 7.76 9.51
N SER A 248 3.75 8.03 8.25
CA SER A 248 3.31 9.35 7.81
C SER A 248 2.17 9.27 6.81
N GLU A 249 1.12 10.03 7.08
CA GLU A 249 -0.06 10.26 6.25
C GLU A 249 -0.55 11.71 6.40
N THR A 250 -0.85 12.38 5.28
CA THR A 250 -1.43 13.73 5.24
C THR A 250 -2.84 13.67 4.67
N ALA A 251 -3.82 14.01 5.50
CA ALA A 251 -5.21 14.17 5.10
C ALA A 251 -5.46 15.57 4.55
N PHE A 252 -6.39 15.70 3.60
CA PHE A 252 -6.80 16.98 3.03
C PHE A 252 -8.31 17.17 3.11
N PHE A 253 -8.78 18.40 3.28
CA PHE A 253 -10.18 18.76 3.25
C PHE A 253 -10.45 19.78 2.15
N HIS A 254 -11.23 19.37 1.14
CA HIS A 254 -11.71 20.27 0.11
C HIS A 254 -12.97 20.98 0.59
N LYS A 255 -12.85 22.29 0.85
CA LYS A 255 -13.85 23.09 1.56
C LYS A 255 -15.19 23.14 0.81
N ALA A 256 -15.14 23.46 -0.49
CA ALA A 256 -16.34 23.72 -1.28
C ALA A 256 -17.25 22.48 -1.42
N SER A 257 -16.67 21.30 -1.68
CA SER A 257 -17.43 20.04 -1.80
C SER A 257 -17.65 19.33 -0.46
N ARG A 258 -17.03 19.83 0.62
CA ARG A 258 -17.02 19.21 1.95
C ARG A 258 -16.52 17.76 1.90
N THR A 259 -15.40 17.54 1.22
CA THR A 259 -14.83 16.20 1.00
C THR A 259 -13.50 16.06 1.72
N LEU A 260 -13.38 15.05 2.58
CA LEU A 260 -12.14 14.64 3.22
C LEU A 260 -11.42 13.63 2.31
N LEU A 261 -10.13 13.85 2.06
CA LEU A 261 -9.23 12.93 1.38
C LEU A 261 -8.27 12.32 2.40
N VAL A 262 -8.18 11.00 2.42
CA VAL A 262 -7.26 10.22 3.25
C VAL A 262 -6.60 9.14 2.38
N THR A 263 -5.49 8.56 2.82
CA THR A 263 -4.95 7.35 2.15
C THR A 263 -5.47 6.10 2.82
N ASP A 264 -4.87 5.73 3.96
CA ASP A 264 -5.01 4.42 4.58
C ASP A 264 -5.58 4.54 6.01
N ALA A 265 -5.85 5.78 6.47
CA ALA A 265 -6.49 6.06 7.75
C ALA A 265 -7.81 5.31 7.91
N VAL A 266 -8.67 5.40 6.89
CA VAL A 266 -9.92 4.66 6.83
C VAL A 266 -10.16 4.06 5.47
N VAL A 267 -10.92 2.98 5.47
CA VAL A 267 -11.38 2.29 4.27
C VAL A 267 -12.87 1.98 4.41
N TYR A 268 -13.55 1.86 3.28
CA TYR A 268 -14.91 1.33 3.22
C TYR A 268 -14.92 0.15 2.26
N VAL A 269 -15.41 -0.99 2.74
CA VAL A 269 -15.45 -2.24 1.97
C VAL A 269 -16.90 -2.54 1.61
N SER A 270 -17.30 -2.39 0.36
CA SER A 270 -18.64 -2.81 -0.05
C SER A 270 -18.75 -4.32 -0.14
N GLU A 271 -19.99 -4.82 -0.08
CA GLU A 271 -20.26 -6.22 -0.38
C GLU A 271 -19.87 -6.61 -1.80
N ASP A 272 -20.03 -5.70 -2.76
CA ASP A 272 -19.71 -5.97 -4.16
C ASP A 272 -18.29 -5.51 -4.52
N PRO A 273 -17.60 -6.22 -5.43
CA PRO A 273 -16.27 -5.82 -5.87
C PRO A 273 -16.29 -4.46 -6.61
N PRO A 274 -15.26 -3.61 -6.43
CA PRO A 274 -15.06 -2.45 -7.28
C PRO A 274 -14.86 -2.85 -8.75
N GLU A 275 -15.39 -2.05 -9.67
CA GLU A 275 -15.38 -2.33 -11.12
C GLU A 275 -13.95 -2.55 -11.68
N VAL A 276 -12.96 -1.85 -11.11
CA VAL A 276 -11.56 -1.92 -11.58
C VAL A 276 -10.89 -3.26 -11.28
N ILE A 277 -11.43 -4.05 -10.34
CA ILE A 277 -10.84 -5.34 -9.99
C ILE A 277 -11.15 -6.37 -11.08
N ASN A 278 -10.12 -7.08 -11.54
CA ASN A 278 -10.28 -8.02 -12.64
C ASN A 278 -11.23 -9.17 -12.28
N ARG A 279 -12.33 -9.29 -13.02
CA ARG A 279 -13.36 -10.33 -12.80
C ARG A 279 -12.82 -11.75 -12.83
N ALA A 280 -11.84 -12.07 -13.70
CA ALA A 280 -11.25 -13.39 -13.71
C ALA A 280 -10.45 -13.70 -12.43
N LYS A 281 -9.84 -12.69 -11.79
CA LYS A 281 -9.20 -12.85 -10.48
C LYS A 281 -10.23 -13.04 -9.37
N LEU A 282 -11.33 -12.27 -9.37
CA LEU A 282 -12.45 -12.44 -8.44
C LEU A 282 -13.01 -13.88 -8.54
N GLN A 283 -13.32 -14.33 -9.76
CA GLN A 283 -13.76 -15.69 -10.02
C GLN A 283 -12.75 -16.72 -9.52
N ARG A 284 -11.45 -16.53 -9.77
CA ARG A 284 -10.41 -17.45 -9.31
C ARG A 284 -10.29 -17.49 -7.79
N ALA A 285 -10.43 -16.36 -7.11
CA ALA A 285 -10.43 -16.30 -5.65
C ALA A 285 -11.72 -16.90 -5.06
N GLY A 286 -12.84 -16.86 -5.78
CA GLY A 286 -14.10 -17.49 -5.38
C GLY A 286 -14.13 -19.03 -5.50
N LYS A 287 -13.34 -19.62 -6.40
CA LYS A 287 -13.25 -21.09 -6.59
C LYS A 287 -12.44 -21.77 -5.49
N ASP A 288 -12.87 -22.95 -5.04
CA ASP A 288 -11.99 -23.86 -4.27
C ASP A 288 -10.96 -24.51 -5.22
N ASN A 289 -9.77 -23.93 -5.30
CA ASN A 289 -8.66 -24.42 -6.14
C ASN A 289 -7.38 -24.56 -5.30
N LEU A 290 -6.37 -25.30 -5.78
CA LEU A 290 -5.15 -25.58 -5.01
C LEU A 290 -4.48 -24.33 -4.41
N PHE A 291 -4.49 -23.21 -5.13
CA PHE A 291 -3.96 -21.93 -4.63
C PHE A 291 -4.83 -21.39 -3.48
N VAL A 292 -6.17 -21.51 -3.60
CA VAL A 292 -7.11 -21.25 -2.50
C VAL A 292 -6.92 -22.22 -1.33
N ARG A 293 -6.69 -23.52 -1.57
CA ARG A 293 -6.43 -24.49 -0.47
C ARG A 293 -5.10 -24.24 0.23
N LEU A 294 -4.08 -23.77 -0.49
CA LEU A 294 -2.73 -23.54 0.01
C LEU A 294 -2.61 -22.21 0.77
N LEU A 295 -3.24 -21.15 0.27
CA LEU A 295 -3.23 -19.84 0.93
C LEU A 295 -4.32 -19.66 1.98
N TYR A 296 -5.45 -20.38 1.90
CA TYR A 296 -6.68 -20.04 2.64
C TYR A 296 -7.21 -21.17 3.55
N GLY A 297 -6.33 -22.09 4.00
CA GLY A 297 -6.62 -23.02 5.11
C GLY A 297 -7.62 -24.14 4.82
N LYS A 298 -8.05 -24.90 5.84
CA LYS A 298 -9.05 -25.99 5.79
C LYS A 298 -10.42 -25.46 6.25
N ASP A 299 -11.46 -25.69 5.45
CA ASP A 299 -12.90 -25.52 5.75
C ASP A 299 -13.75 -25.95 4.53
N ALA A 300 -15.06 -26.15 4.71
CA ALA A 300 -15.95 -26.78 3.72
C ALA A 300 -16.29 -25.88 2.51
N PRO A 301 -16.48 -26.46 1.30
CA PRO A 301 -16.90 -25.72 0.12
C PRO A 301 -18.35 -25.23 0.22
N ARG A 302 -18.61 -24.00 -0.25
CA ARG A 302 -19.97 -23.44 -0.42
C ARG A 302 -20.51 -23.82 -1.80
N ASN A 303 -21.76 -24.28 -1.88
CA ASN A 303 -22.44 -24.52 -3.16
C ASN A 303 -22.90 -23.18 -3.76
N LEU A 304 -22.02 -22.55 -4.54
CA LEU A 304 -22.32 -21.29 -5.23
C LEU A 304 -23.34 -21.52 -6.35
N GLN A 305 -24.35 -20.66 -6.43
CA GLN A 305 -25.47 -20.78 -7.36
C GLN A 305 -25.28 -19.93 -8.63
N SER A 306 -24.39 -18.91 -8.59
CA SER A 306 -24.13 -18.03 -9.73
C SER A 306 -22.66 -17.57 -9.86
N MET A 307 -22.31 -17.04 -11.03
CA MET A 307 -20.99 -16.43 -11.27
C MET A 307 -20.80 -15.14 -10.46
N GLU A 308 -21.87 -14.39 -10.22
CA GLU A 308 -21.86 -13.16 -9.42
C GLU A 308 -21.60 -13.47 -7.95
N GLU A 309 -22.26 -14.50 -7.39
CA GLU A 309 -21.97 -14.99 -6.04
C GLU A 309 -20.52 -15.45 -5.88
N GLN A 310 -19.96 -16.07 -6.91
CA GLN A 310 -18.56 -16.49 -6.93
C GLN A 310 -17.60 -15.28 -6.95
N GLU A 311 -17.89 -14.27 -7.76
CA GLU A 311 -17.11 -13.03 -7.81
C GLU A 311 -17.15 -12.30 -6.46
N ARG A 312 -18.35 -12.20 -5.87
CA ARG A 312 -18.57 -11.58 -4.56
C ARG A 312 -17.83 -12.33 -3.45
N LEU A 313 -17.89 -13.67 -3.43
CA LEU A 313 -17.11 -14.47 -2.48
C LEU A 313 -15.60 -14.28 -2.70
N GLY A 314 -15.15 -14.20 -3.96
CA GLY A 314 -13.76 -13.90 -4.28
C GLY A 314 -13.31 -12.54 -3.76
N TRP A 315 -14.16 -11.53 -3.88
CA TRP A 315 -13.95 -10.20 -3.33
C TRP A 315 -13.85 -10.20 -1.81
N TRP A 316 -14.77 -10.88 -1.12
CA TRP A 316 -14.78 -10.97 0.34
C TRP A 316 -13.48 -11.61 0.85
N ARG A 317 -13.04 -12.69 0.20
CA ARG A 317 -11.76 -13.36 0.47
C ARG A 317 -10.56 -12.44 0.30
N MET A 318 -10.46 -11.74 -0.82
CA MET A 318 -9.36 -10.82 -1.08
C MET A 318 -9.35 -9.68 -0.07
N SER A 319 -10.51 -9.09 0.20
CA SER A 319 -10.67 -7.98 1.14
C SER A 319 -10.21 -8.37 2.54
N LEU A 320 -10.68 -9.51 3.05
CA LEU A 320 -10.24 -10.00 4.36
C LEU A 320 -8.74 -10.28 4.39
N LEU A 321 -8.18 -10.85 3.32
CA LEU A 321 -6.74 -11.10 3.27
C LEU A 321 -5.92 -9.80 3.25
N VAL A 322 -6.38 -8.77 2.54
CA VAL A 322 -5.75 -7.43 2.56
C VAL A 322 -5.85 -6.80 3.95
N LEU A 323 -6.99 -6.95 4.63
CA LEU A 323 -7.24 -6.32 5.94
C LEU A 323 -6.56 -7.04 7.12
N TYR A 324 -6.41 -8.36 7.06
CA TYR A 324 -5.95 -9.20 8.18
C TYR A 324 -4.65 -9.98 7.91
N PHE A 325 -4.17 -10.05 6.66
CA PHE A 325 -3.05 -10.89 6.17
C PHE A 325 -3.17 -12.41 6.34
N SER A 326 -3.90 -12.92 7.34
CA SER A 326 -4.23 -14.35 7.45
C SER A 326 -5.47 -14.54 8.35
N PRO A 327 -6.69 -14.22 7.85
CA PRO A 327 -7.92 -14.51 8.58
C PRO A 327 -8.23 -16.01 8.61
N ASP A 328 -8.91 -16.45 9.66
CA ASP A 328 -9.13 -17.86 9.97
C ASP A 328 -10.16 -18.51 9.03
N HIS A 329 -11.20 -17.77 8.62
CA HIS A 329 -12.34 -18.30 7.86
C HIS A 329 -12.43 -17.71 6.45
N LEU A 330 -11.39 -17.86 5.64
CA LEU A 330 -11.39 -17.33 4.28
C LEU A 330 -12.26 -18.12 3.29
N ARG A 331 -12.44 -19.43 3.46
CA ARG A 331 -13.30 -20.20 2.54
C ARG A 331 -14.77 -19.81 2.65
N ASP A 332 -15.27 -19.57 3.86
CA ASP A 332 -16.61 -19.04 4.08
C ASP A 332 -16.53 -17.88 5.08
N PRO A 333 -16.40 -16.64 4.58
CA PRO A 333 -16.06 -15.49 5.41
C PRO A 333 -17.26 -15.03 6.24
N GLN A 334 -17.51 -15.73 7.35
CA GLN A 334 -18.50 -15.33 8.36
C GLN A 334 -18.19 -13.93 8.91
N ASN A 335 -16.91 -13.59 8.98
CA ASN A 335 -16.42 -12.34 9.54
C ASN A 335 -16.46 -11.16 8.55
N PHE A 336 -16.82 -11.36 7.28
CA PHE A 336 -16.90 -10.25 6.33
C PHE A 336 -17.91 -9.17 6.76
N ALA A 337 -19.02 -9.57 7.39
CA ALA A 337 -20.00 -8.64 7.93
C ALA A 337 -19.43 -7.67 8.99
N ALA A 338 -18.31 -8.03 9.64
CA ALA A 338 -17.62 -7.15 10.58
C ALA A 338 -17.00 -5.93 9.88
N VAL A 339 -16.57 -6.07 8.62
CA VAL A 339 -15.89 -5.02 7.84
C VAL A 339 -16.75 -4.44 6.70
N ALA A 340 -17.79 -5.14 6.29
CA ALA A 340 -18.66 -4.74 5.18
C ALA A 340 -19.48 -3.47 5.47
N ASN A 341 -19.65 -2.64 4.44
CA ASN A 341 -20.55 -1.50 4.37
C ASN A 341 -20.41 -0.49 5.53
N LYS A 342 -19.17 -0.26 5.99
CA LYS A 342 -18.90 0.74 7.02
C LYS A 342 -17.50 1.33 6.85
N VAL A 343 -17.36 2.59 7.26
CA VAL A 343 -16.05 3.24 7.37
C VAL A 343 -15.33 2.65 8.58
N ILE A 344 -14.15 2.07 8.35
CA ILE A 344 -13.30 1.49 9.39
C ILE A 344 -11.88 1.99 9.28
N CYS A 345 -11.21 2.12 10.41
CA CYS A 345 -9.76 2.01 10.43
C CYS A 345 -9.43 0.54 10.14
N SER A 346 -8.59 0.28 9.13
CA SER A 346 -8.30 -1.11 8.76
C SER A 346 -7.65 -1.86 9.94
N PRO A 347 -7.93 -3.16 10.15
CA PRO A 347 -7.32 -3.93 11.23
C PRO A 347 -5.78 -3.92 11.20
N VAL A 348 -5.20 -4.00 9.99
CA VAL A 348 -3.75 -3.96 9.78
C VAL A 348 -3.15 -2.62 10.25
N THR A 349 -3.72 -1.48 9.85
CA THR A 349 -3.22 -0.16 10.29
C THR A 349 -3.52 0.10 11.76
N GLN A 350 -4.67 -0.35 12.27
CA GLN A 350 -5.00 -0.28 13.69
C GLN A 350 -3.95 -0.97 14.55
N VAL A 351 -3.65 -2.25 14.27
CA VAL A 351 -2.72 -3.07 15.07
C VAL A 351 -1.26 -2.64 14.86
N LEU A 352 -0.85 -2.37 13.62
CA LEU A 352 0.56 -2.11 13.31
C LEU A 352 0.98 -0.66 13.49
N VAL A 353 0.05 0.29 13.50
CA VAL A 353 0.33 1.74 13.53
C VAL A 353 -0.39 2.42 14.68
N PHE A 354 -1.70 2.61 14.57
CA PHE A 354 -2.42 3.60 15.40
C PHE A 354 -2.49 3.23 16.89
N THR A 355 -2.50 1.94 17.22
CA THR A 355 -2.41 1.48 18.62
C THR A 355 -1.05 1.78 19.28
N LYS A 356 0.00 2.07 18.50
CA LYS A 356 1.35 2.40 19.01
C LYS A 356 1.51 3.87 19.35
N ILE A 357 0.70 4.71 18.72
CA ILE A 357 0.73 6.18 18.84
C ILE A 357 -0.69 6.72 19.14
N PRO A 358 -1.37 6.22 20.19
CA PRO A 358 -2.79 6.50 20.40
C PRO A 358 -3.05 7.99 20.67
N ARG A 359 -2.13 8.70 21.34
CA ARG A 359 -2.26 10.14 21.59
C ARG A 359 -2.23 10.95 20.29
N ALA A 360 -1.16 10.81 19.50
CA ALA A 360 -1.02 11.49 18.21
C ALA A 360 -2.16 11.13 17.25
N THR A 361 -2.59 9.85 17.26
CA THR A 361 -3.76 9.41 16.48
C THR A 361 -5.04 10.14 16.90
N ARG A 362 -5.35 10.24 18.19
CA ARG A 362 -6.53 10.98 18.67
C ARG A 362 -6.47 12.45 18.28
N GLU A 363 -5.33 13.10 18.50
CA GLU A 363 -5.13 14.51 18.16
C GLU A 363 -5.32 14.76 16.65
N TRP A 364 -4.80 13.85 15.81
CA TRP A 364 -4.96 13.93 14.36
C TRP A 364 -6.42 13.69 13.91
N VAL A 365 -7.09 12.69 14.49
CA VAL A 365 -8.51 12.42 14.23
C VAL A 365 -9.38 13.60 14.64
N GLU A 366 -9.12 14.20 15.79
CA GLU A 366 -9.87 15.37 16.26
C GLU A 366 -9.61 16.61 15.39
N GLN A 367 -8.39 16.81 14.89
CA GLN A 367 -8.09 17.87 13.91
C GLN A 367 -8.89 17.65 12.62
N MET A 368 -8.89 16.45 12.04
CA MET A 368 -9.72 16.15 10.87
C MET A 368 -11.22 16.31 11.15
N ALA A 369 -11.67 15.94 12.35
CA ALA A 369 -13.06 15.99 12.75
C ALA A 369 -13.57 17.40 13.11
N GLN A 370 -12.70 18.42 13.10
CA GLN A 370 -13.11 19.84 13.12
C GLN A 370 -13.66 20.29 11.77
N TRP A 371 -13.26 19.65 10.67
CA TRP A 371 -13.79 19.94 9.35
C TRP A 371 -15.19 19.36 9.16
N ASP A 372 -16.08 20.16 8.58
CA ASP A 372 -17.47 19.77 8.34
C ASP A 372 -17.63 18.94 7.05
N PHE A 373 -16.91 17.82 6.91
CA PHE A 373 -17.02 16.98 5.72
C PHE A 373 -18.29 16.11 5.72
N ARG A 374 -18.78 15.80 4.52
CA ARG A 374 -19.93 14.89 4.27
C ARG A 374 -19.57 13.67 3.42
N ARG A 375 -18.33 13.62 2.96
CA ARG A 375 -17.82 12.62 2.03
C ARG A 375 -16.36 12.32 2.36
N ILE A 376 -15.97 11.06 2.30
CA ILE A 376 -14.57 10.63 2.40
C ILE A 376 -14.14 9.99 1.08
N ILE A 377 -12.94 10.32 0.61
CA ILE A 377 -12.22 9.64 -0.46
C ILE A 377 -10.96 9.00 0.12
N SER A 378 -10.89 7.67 0.12
CA SER A 378 -9.73 6.87 0.53
C SER A 378 -8.89 6.44 -0.68
N ALA A 379 -7.65 6.01 -0.49
CA ALA A 379 -6.80 5.51 -1.58
C ALA A 379 -7.09 4.04 -1.95
N HIS A 380 -7.67 3.28 -1.02
CA HIS A 380 -8.00 1.86 -1.17
C HIS A 380 -9.49 1.57 -1.00
N PHE A 381 -9.91 0.39 -1.47
CA PHE A 381 -11.30 -0.10 -1.45
C PHE A 381 -12.29 0.89 -2.09
N ASN A 382 -13.58 0.81 -1.76
CA ASN A 382 -14.62 1.61 -2.39
C ASN A 382 -14.59 3.05 -1.87
N SER A 383 -14.61 3.99 -2.80
CA SER A 383 -14.75 5.41 -2.51
C SER A 383 -15.12 6.17 -3.80
N PRO A 384 -15.79 7.33 -3.73
CA PRO A 384 -16.15 8.09 -2.53
C PRO A 384 -17.20 7.39 -1.66
N VAL A 385 -17.26 7.74 -0.38
CA VAL A 385 -18.31 7.29 0.54
C VAL A 385 -18.93 8.44 1.30
N GLU A 386 -20.24 8.38 1.53
CA GLU A 386 -20.94 9.29 2.42
C GLU A 386 -20.55 8.99 3.86
N ALA A 387 -19.89 9.95 4.50
CA ALA A 387 -19.37 9.80 5.86
C ALA A 387 -19.09 11.17 6.46
N THR A 388 -19.24 11.26 7.76
CA THR A 388 -19.16 12.49 8.56
C THR A 388 -18.02 12.42 9.58
N PRO A 389 -17.68 13.52 10.27
CA PRO A 389 -16.76 13.50 11.40
C PRO A 389 -17.13 12.46 12.47
N ALA A 390 -18.41 12.17 12.67
CA ALA A 390 -18.86 11.15 13.62
C ALA A 390 -18.46 9.73 13.16
N ASP A 391 -18.55 9.44 11.86
CA ASP A 391 -18.14 8.14 11.31
C ASP A 391 -16.62 7.95 11.41
N LEU A 392 -15.84 9.00 11.17
CA LEU A 392 -14.39 9.00 11.37
C LEU A 392 -14.04 8.72 12.84
N ARG A 393 -14.64 9.44 13.80
CA ARG A 393 -14.42 9.18 15.23
C ARG A 393 -14.80 7.75 15.62
N LYS A 394 -15.91 7.23 15.08
CA LYS A 394 -16.36 5.86 15.31
C LYS A 394 -15.34 4.84 14.79
N ALA A 395 -14.78 5.06 13.61
CA ALA A 395 -13.73 4.22 13.02
C ALA A 395 -12.47 4.16 13.90
N PHE A 396 -12.16 5.25 14.60
CA PHE A 396 -11.01 5.37 15.51
C PHE A 396 -11.38 5.21 17.00
N GLN A 397 -12.58 4.75 17.34
CA GLN A 397 -13.03 4.70 18.75
C GLN A 397 -12.08 3.92 19.66
N PHE A 398 -11.36 2.92 19.11
CA PHE A 398 -10.38 2.11 19.84
C PHE A 398 -9.27 2.93 20.49
N VAL A 399 -8.81 4.06 19.91
CA VAL A 399 -7.77 4.88 20.54
C VAL A 399 -8.29 5.69 21.72
N TYR A 400 -9.59 5.99 21.78
CA TYR A 400 -10.21 6.69 22.92
C TYR A 400 -10.48 5.77 24.12
N GLN A 401 -10.57 4.47 23.87
CA GLN A 401 -10.76 3.43 24.89
C GLN A 401 -9.44 2.99 25.54
N MET A 402 -8.30 3.38 24.96
CA MET A 402 -7.00 3.14 25.57
C MET A 402 -6.79 4.14 26.69
N GLU A 403 -6.55 3.63 27.90
CA GLU A 403 -6.13 4.44 29.04
C GLU A 403 -5.02 5.40 28.61
N PRO A 404 -5.01 6.64 29.12
CA PRO A 404 -3.84 7.50 28.98
C PRO A 404 -2.64 6.69 29.46
N ALA A 405 -1.66 6.44 28.59
CA ALA A 405 -0.40 5.91 29.05
C ALA A 405 0.17 6.97 29.99
N ASP A 406 0.15 6.72 31.29
CA ASP A 406 0.99 7.47 32.22
C ASP A 406 2.43 7.29 31.73
N ASP A 407 3.10 8.40 31.41
CA ASP A 407 4.47 8.43 30.89
C ASP A 407 5.50 7.76 31.85
N GLU A 408 5.08 7.26 33.02
CA GLU A 408 5.93 6.64 34.05
C GLU A 408 6.22 5.14 33.87
N ASP A 409 5.45 4.36 33.11
CA ASP A 409 5.61 2.88 33.07
C ASP A 409 6.63 2.37 32.03
N SER A 410 7.55 3.24 31.58
CA SER A 410 8.69 2.87 30.71
C SER A 410 9.81 2.09 31.45
N ARG A 411 9.61 1.74 32.74
CA ARG A 411 10.65 1.20 33.64
C ARG A 411 10.49 -0.26 34.08
N ARG A 412 9.60 -1.08 33.52
CA ARG A 412 9.51 -2.50 33.92
C ARG A 412 9.51 -3.50 32.76
N PRO A 413 10.32 -4.58 32.82
CA PRO A 413 10.27 -5.65 31.84
C PRO A 413 9.05 -6.54 32.14
N LEU A 414 7.98 -6.42 31.35
CA LEU A 414 6.80 -7.28 31.47
C LEU A 414 7.01 -8.58 30.68
N PHE A 415 7.62 -9.58 31.31
CA PHE A 415 7.29 -10.98 31.02
C PHE A 415 6.03 -11.34 31.79
N SER A 416 5.05 -11.90 31.08
CA SER A 416 3.81 -12.55 31.56
C SER A 416 2.69 -11.63 32.10
N SER A 417 1.45 -12.00 31.76
CA SER A 417 0.16 -11.52 32.32
C SER A 417 -0.65 -10.44 31.57
N TRP A 418 -0.98 -10.65 30.29
CA TRP A 418 -2.12 -9.94 29.64
C TRP A 418 -3.30 -10.83 29.22
N VAL A 419 -3.24 -12.14 29.46
CA VAL A 419 -4.35 -13.07 29.13
C VAL A 419 -5.41 -13.14 30.24
N GLY A 420 -5.23 -12.43 31.37
CA GLY A 420 -5.99 -12.71 32.61
C GLY A 420 -7.02 -11.68 33.09
N LYS A 421 -7.20 -10.51 32.45
CA LYS A 421 -8.04 -9.43 33.02
C LYS A 421 -8.96 -8.73 32.02
N LEU A 422 -9.59 -9.50 31.12
CA LEU A 422 -10.79 -9.06 30.40
C LEU A 422 -12.03 -9.45 31.21
N ARG A 423 -12.21 -8.85 32.39
CA ARG A 423 -13.38 -9.10 33.23
C ARG A 423 -14.07 -7.80 33.62
N GLU A 424 -15.25 -7.64 33.02
CA GLU A 424 -16.37 -6.73 33.33
C GLU A 424 -16.17 -5.23 33.00
N LEU A 425 -16.68 -4.85 31.82
CA LEU A 425 -16.89 -3.46 31.39
C LEU A 425 -18.25 -2.95 31.93
N PRO A 426 -18.35 -1.67 32.34
CA PRO A 426 -19.63 -1.05 32.69
C PRO A 426 -20.58 -0.97 31.48
N GLU A 427 -21.87 -1.23 31.71
CA GLU A 427 -22.90 -1.30 30.66
C GLU A 427 -23.11 0.00 29.86
N SER A 428 -22.64 1.15 30.34
CA SER A 428 -22.79 2.46 29.70
C SER A 428 -21.81 2.73 28.54
N ALA A 429 -20.88 1.81 28.24
CA ALA A 429 -19.92 1.94 27.14
C ALA A 429 -20.28 1.13 25.88
N LYS A 430 -21.54 0.71 25.72
CA LYS A 430 -22.04 0.02 24.51
C LYS A 430 -22.37 1.01 23.38
N ILE A 431 -21.37 1.75 22.89
CA ILE A 431 -21.41 2.37 21.55
C ILE A 431 -20.27 1.73 20.77
N SER A 432 -20.63 1.05 19.68
CA SER A 432 -19.85 0.02 19.01
C SER A 432 -18.59 0.54 18.31
N SER A 433 -17.42 0.27 18.88
CA SER A 433 -16.20 0.15 18.09
C SER A 433 -16.36 -1.08 17.20
N VAL A 434 -15.91 -1.03 15.95
CA VAL A 434 -15.91 -2.23 15.11
C VAL A 434 -14.98 -3.24 15.78
N ARG A 435 -15.56 -4.26 16.40
CA ARG A 435 -14.80 -5.36 17.01
C ARG A 435 -14.40 -6.31 15.91
N PHE A 436 -13.10 -6.45 15.70
CA PHE A 436 -12.57 -7.45 14.81
C PHE A 436 -12.47 -8.80 15.54
N PRO A 437 -12.74 -9.93 14.86
CA PRO A 437 -12.60 -11.25 15.45
C PRO A 437 -11.17 -11.49 15.95
N GLU A 438 -10.99 -11.84 17.23
CA GLU A 438 -9.66 -12.09 17.82
C GLU A 438 -8.85 -13.11 17.03
N ALA A 439 -9.56 -14.11 16.52
CA ALA A 439 -9.05 -15.20 15.73
C ALA A 439 -8.34 -14.70 14.45
N ASP A 440 -8.95 -13.73 13.74
CA ASP A 440 -8.40 -13.10 12.53
C ASP A 440 -7.26 -12.10 12.83
N LEU A 441 -7.17 -11.59 14.07
CA LEU A 441 -6.10 -10.68 14.50
C LEU A 441 -4.81 -11.43 14.85
N ARG A 442 -4.82 -12.76 15.05
CA ARG A 442 -3.66 -13.52 15.54
C ARG A 442 -2.42 -13.37 14.67
N ALA A 443 -2.59 -13.34 13.35
CA ALA A 443 -1.46 -13.18 12.43
C ALA A 443 -0.86 -11.77 12.51
N LEU A 444 -1.70 -10.73 12.58
CA LEU A 444 -1.26 -9.35 12.81
C LEU A 444 -0.56 -9.18 14.15
N GLN A 445 -1.09 -9.80 15.21
CA GLN A 445 -0.47 -9.82 16.53
C GLN A 445 0.87 -10.56 16.55
N THR A 446 0.98 -11.66 15.82
CA THR A 446 2.24 -12.41 15.67
C THR A 446 3.27 -11.60 14.90
N LEU A 447 2.85 -10.94 13.81
CA LEU A 447 3.70 -10.04 13.03
C LEU A 447 4.15 -8.85 13.89
N ASP A 448 3.25 -8.23 14.65
CA ASP A 448 3.59 -7.15 15.58
C ASP A 448 4.59 -7.63 16.64
N ALA A 449 4.37 -8.81 17.23
CA ALA A 449 5.29 -9.42 18.19
C ALA A 449 6.67 -9.69 17.57
N LEU A 450 6.73 -10.17 16.32
CA LEU A 450 7.98 -10.37 15.60
C LEU A 450 8.70 -9.04 15.33
N ILE A 451 7.99 -8.01 14.86
CA ILE A 451 8.55 -6.68 14.60
C ILE A 451 9.07 -6.05 15.90
N ARG A 452 8.37 -6.22 17.03
CA ARG A 452 8.85 -5.79 18.34
C ARG A 452 10.08 -6.59 18.80
N ALA A 453 10.10 -7.91 18.58
CA ALA A 453 11.20 -8.78 18.98
C ALA A 453 12.49 -8.53 18.19
N THR A 454 12.39 -8.11 16.92
CA THR A 454 13.54 -7.73 16.10
C THR A 454 14.08 -6.33 16.40
N GLY A 455 13.45 -5.58 17.32
CA GLY A 455 13.81 -4.19 17.62
C GLY A 455 13.43 -3.20 16.51
N ALA A 456 12.65 -3.66 15.52
CA ALA A 456 12.12 -2.83 14.44
C ALA A 456 10.98 -1.89 14.91
N VAL A 457 10.43 -2.11 16.10
CA VAL A 457 9.63 -1.13 16.84
C VAL A 457 10.40 -0.79 18.11
N LEU A 458 10.73 0.49 18.31
CA LEU A 458 11.26 0.97 19.58
C LEU A 458 10.26 0.55 20.65
N LYS A 459 10.75 -0.11 21.71
CA LYS A 459 10.09 0.03 23.01
C LYS A 459 9.97 1.53 23.22
N THR A 460 8.74 2.01 23.45
CA THR A 460 8.33 3.40 23.69
C THR A 460 9.51 4.36 23.93
N PRO A 461 9.62 5.47 23.16
CA PRO A 461 10.77 6.36 23.25
C PRO A 461 11.00 6.77 24.70
N LYS A 462 12.22 6.53 25.19
CA LYS A 462 12.70 7.11 26.44
C LYS A 462 12.98 8.58 26.14
N TYR A 463 12.12 9.47 26.63
CA TYR A 463 12.48 10.88 26.81
C TYR A 463 13.40 11.02 28.03
#